data_AF-A0AAW2S1U1-F1
#
_entry.id   AF-A0AAW2S1U1-F1
#
_cell.length_a   1.000
_cell.length_b   1.000
_cell.length_c   1.000
_cell.angle_alpha   90.00
_cell.angle_beta   90.00
_cell.angle_gamma   90.00
#
_symmetry.space_group_name_H-M   'P 1'
#
loop_
_entity.id
_entity.type
_entity.pdbx_description
1 polymer ?
#
loop_
_entity_poly.entity_id
_entity_poly.type
_entity_poly.pdbx_seq_one_letter_code
_entity_poly.pdbx_strand_id
1 'polypeptide(L)'
;MKGLLTVIQVIRPEPTDTNPRTAEIVQWTERDQIGRGEILSALSNTLFDVCCSDSYTTKSLWDELDRKYNTEEQGLEKYFVSKFMRYQMIEGRSAAKQTHKIISLEHALTDAKMKLPEKFLFMSIVDKFLKSWKNFGMTLKH
;
A
#
# COMPACT_ATOMS: atom_id res chain seq x y z
N MET A 1 -6.50 -8.33 -0.60
CA MET A 1 -6.87 -7.24 0.34
C MET A 1 -8.33 -7.23 0.82
N LYS A 2 -9.31 -7.93 0.21
CA LYS A 2 -10.68 -7.99 0.77
C LYS A 2 -10.75 -8.67 2.16
N GLY A 3 -9.84 -9.61 2.47
CA GLY A 3 -9.77 -10.31 3.76
C GLY A 3 -9.42 -9.42 4.95
N LEU A 4 -8.32 -8.65 4.85
CA LEU A 4 -7.84 -7.73 5.90
C LEU A 4 -8.90 -6.73 6.37
N LEU A 5 -9.66 -6.14 5.43
CA LEU A 5 -10.73 -5.19 5.76
C LEU A 5 -11.81 -5.79 6.65
N THR A 6 -12.07 -7.10 6.51
CA THR A 6 -13.06 -7.80 7.33
C THR A 6 -12.55 -8.00 8.76
N VAL A 7 -11.24 -8.18 8.96
CA VAL A 7 -10.63 -8.37 10.29
C VAL A 7 -10.53 -7.04 11.05
N ILE A 8 -10.17 -5.95 10.36
CA ILE A 8 -10.00 -4.61 10.97
C ILE A 8 -11.32 -4.04 11.54
N GLN A 9 -12.49 -4.49 11.06
CA GLN A 9 -13.79 -3.97 11.50
C GLN A 9 -14.46 -4.75 12.64
N VAL A 10 -13.94 -5.93 13.03
CA VAL A 10 -14.61 -6.80 14.01
C VAL A 10 -14.11 -6.52 15.42
N ILE A 11 -15.00 -6.00 16.26
CA ILE A 11 -14.76 -5.74 17.69
C ILE A 11 -14.54 -7.08 18.42
N ARG A 12 -13.50 -7.14 19.25
CA ARG A 12 -13.22 -8.31 20.09
C ARG A 12 -14.41 -8.62 21.00
N PRO A 13 -14.94 -9.86 21.02
CA PRO A 13 -15.97 -10.23 21.97
C PRO A 13 -15.42 -10.32 23.41
N GLU A 14 -16.10 -9.68 24.36
CA GLU A 14 -15.77 -9.72 25.80
C GLU A 14 -16.19 -11.06 26.44
N PRO A 15 -15.41 -11.61 27.39
CA PRO A 15 -15.77 -12.86 28.05
C PRO A 15 -16.99 -12.65 28.97
N THR A 16 -18.07 -13.41 28.73
CA THR A 16 -19.21 -13.53 29.66
C THR A 16 -19.48 -15.00 29.95
N ASP A 17 -19.92 -15.28 31.18
CA ASP A 17 -19.86 -16.55 31.93
C ASP A 17 -20.74 -17.72 31.39
N THR A 18 -21.04 -17.79 30.09
CA THR A 18 -21.89 -18.84 29.52
C THR A 18 -21.32 -19.41 28.21
N ASN A 19 -21.17 -20.74 28.21
CA ASN A 19 -20.34 -21.57 27.33
C ASN A 19 -20.98 -21.96 25.96
N PRO A 20 -21.28 -20.99 25.07
CA PRO A 20 -21.12 -21.22 23.63
C PRO A 20 -20.16 -20.23 22.93
N ARG A 21 -19.62 -19.23 23.63
CA ARG A 21 -18.86 -18.11 23.02
C ARG A 21 -17.34 -18.32 22.92
N THR A 22 -16.80 -19.41 23.47
CA THR A 22 -15.35 -19.71 23.42
C THR A 22 -14.87 -19.96 21.99
N ALA A 23 -15.68 -20.62 21.15
CA ALA A 23 -15.33 -20.87 19.75
C ALA A 23 -15.27 -19.58 18.93
N GLU A 24 -16.16 -18.61 19.20
CA GLU A 24 -16.15 -17.30 18.54
C GLU A 24 -14.93 -16.47 18.96
N ILE A 25 -14.55 -16.50 20.24
CA ILE A 25 -13.35 -15.82 20.75
C ILE A 25 -12.07 -16.43 20.14
N VAL A 26 -12.01 -17.77 20.06
CA VAL A 26 -10.88 -18.47 19.44
C VAL A 26 -10.80 -18.12 17.95
N GLN A 27 -11.92 -18.20 17.23
CA GLN A 27 -11.94 -17.85 15.80
C GLN A 27 -11.58 -16.39 15.55
N TRP A 28 -12.03 -15.46 16.41
CA TRP A 28 -11.63 -14.06 16.33
C TRP A 28 -10.13 -13.90 16.56
N THR A 29 -9.59 -14.56 17.58
CA THR A 29 -8.15 -14.50 17.93
C THR A 29 -7.29 -15.07 16.81
N GLU A 30 -7.68 -16.18 16.20
CA GLU A 30 -7.00 -16.74 15.02
C GLU A 30 -6.98 -15.76 13.85
N ARG A 31 -8.13 -15.14 13.54
CA ARG A 31 -8.23 -14.14 12.47
C ARG A 31 -7.40 -12.89 12.77
N ASP A 32 -7.38 -12.46 14.03
CA ASP A 32 -6.55 -11.32 14.47
C ASP A 32 -5.07 -11.64 14.36
N GLN A 33 -4.63 -12.83 14.75
CA GLN A 33 -3.23 -13.24 14.58
C GLN A 33 -2.82 -13.29 13.10
N ILE A 34 -3.70 -13.82 12.24
CA ILE A 34 -3.47 -13.85 10.78
C ILE A 34 -3.38 -12.42 10.23
N GLY A 35 -4.33 -11.54 10.57
CA GLY A 35 -4.35 -10.16 10.11
C GLY A 35 -3.10 -9.39 10.53
N ARG A 36 -2.69 -9.55 11.79
CA ARG A 36 -1.43 -8.98 12.31
C ARG A 36 -0.23 -9.49 11.54
N GLY A 37 -0.14 -10.81 11.30
CA GLY A 37 0.93 -11.42 10.52
C GLY A 37 1.02 -10.86 9.09
N GLU A 38 -0.12 -10.69 8.41
CA GLU A 38 -0.16 -10.09 7.07
C GLU A 38 0.33 -8.64 7.07
N ILE A 39 -0.13 -7.80 8.02
CA ILE A 39 0.34 -6.41 8.12
C ILE A 39 1.85 -6.37 8.37
N LEU A 40 2.34 -7.11 9.36
CA LEU A 40 3.75 -7.15 9.71
C LEU A 40 4.63 -7.61 8.53
N SER A 41 4.16 -8.58 7.75
CA SER A 41 4.89 -9.08 6.56
C SER A 41 5.08 -8.03 5.46
N ALA A 42 4.22 -7.01 5.42
CA ALA A 42 4.28 -5.92 4.45
C ALA A 42 5.16 -4.74 4.91
N LEU A 43 5.62 -4.74 6.17
CA LEU A 43 6.46 -3.67 6.71
C LEU A 43 7.94 -3.87 6.35
N SER A 44 8.70 -2.77 6.36
CA SER A 44 10.16 -2.86 6.33
C SER A 44 10.68 -3.45 7.64
N ASN A 45 11.88 -4.03 7.63
CA ASN A 45 12.49 -4.61 8.85
C ASN A 45 12.50 -3.61 10.02
N THR A 46 12.84 -2.35 9.77
CA THR A 46 12.84 -1.30 10.80
C THR A 46 11.45 -1.07 11.41
N LEU A 47 10.38 -1.13 10.61
CA LEU A 47 9.02 -0.97 11.12
C LEU A 47 8.50 -2.24 11.78
N PHE A 48 8.88 -3.40 11.26
CA PHE A 48 8.59 -4.70 11.86
C PHE A 48 9.14 -4.76 13.29
N ASP A 49 10.40 -4.38 13.50
CA ASP A 49 11.05 -4.43 14.82
C ASP A 49 10.32 -3.57 15.87
N VAL A 50 9.69 -2.46 15.44
CA VAL A 50 8.91 -1.58 16.32
C VAL A 50 7.48 -2.11 16.55
N CYS A 51 6.92 -2.80 15.54
CA CYS A 51 5.51 -3.18 15.51
C CYS A 51 5.24 -4.65 15.89
N CYS A 52 6.27 -5.49 16.00
CA CYS A 52 6.14 -6.94 16.19
C CYS A 52 5.64 -7.37 17.58
N SER A 53 5.50 -6.42 18.52
CA SER A 53 4.99 -6.69 19.87
C SER A 53 3.64 -7.43 19.84
N ASP A 54 3.51 -8.44 20.71
CA ASP A 54 2.27 -9.17 20.96
C ASP A 54 1.18 -8.35 21.66
N SER A 55 1.50 -7.12 22.08
CA SER A 55 0.52 -6.18 22.61
C SER A 55 -0.40 -5.57 21.55
N TYR A 56 -0.06 -5.68 20.26
CA TYR A 56 -0.90 -5.16 19.20
C TYR A 56 -1.91 -6.20 18.70
N THR A 57 -3.18 -5.80 18.65
CA THR A 57 -4.18 -6.45 17.79
C THR A 57 -3.96 -5.98 16.35
N THR A 58 -4.55 -6.66 15.36
CA THR A 58 -4.54 -6.20 13.96
C THR A 58 -5.05 -4.76 13.87
N LYS A 59 -6.14 -4.46 14.59
CA LYS A 59 -6.79 -3.15 14.57
C LYS A 59 -5.91 -2.08 15.19
N SER A 60 -5.39 -2.31 16.39
CA SER A 60 -4.53 -1.32 17.05
C SER A 60 -3.19 -1.13 16.34
N LEU A 61 -2.64 -2.17 15.72
CA LEU A 61 -1.48 -2.05 14.84
C LEU A 61 -1.79 -1.16 13.63
N TRP A 62 -2.90 -1.43 12.94
CA TRP A 62 -3.31 -0.62 11.79
C TRP A 62 -3.55 0.85 12.19
N ASP A 63 -4.24 1.10 13.30
CA ASP A 63 -4.55 2.46 13.75
C ASP A 63 -3.29 3.23 14.15
N GLU A 64 -2.31 2.57 14.77
CA GLU A 64 -1.02 3.20 15.09
C GLU A 64 -0.23 3.53 13.81
N LEU A 65 -0.21 2.63 12.83
CA LEU A 65 0.40 2.88 11.52
C LEU A 65 -0.29 4.02 10.79
N ASP A 66 -1.63 4.03 10.76
CA ASP A 66 -2.41 5.09 10.12
C ASP A 66 -2.18 6.43 10.83
N ARG A 67 -2.23 6.47 12.16
CA ARG A 67 -1.94 7.69 12.93
C ARG A 67 -0.54 8.25 12.66
N LYS A 68 0.46 7.38 12.49
CA LYS A 68 1.85 7.77 12.26
C LYS A 68 2.13 8.21 10.82
N TYR A 69 1.45 7.60 9.84
CA TYR A 69 1.74 7.74 8.40
C TYR A 69 0.57 8.27 7.57
N ASN A 70 -0.51 8.74 8.20
CA ASN A 70 -1.67 9.32 7.53
C ASN A 70 -2.17 10.57 8.30
N THR A 71 -1.27 11.54 8.54
CA THR A 71 -1.60 12.83 9.17
C THR A 71 -2.15 13.85 8.16
N GLU A 72 -2.79 14.93 8.63
CA GLU A 72 -3.38 15.96 7.75
C GLU A 72 -2.34 16.66 6.85
N GLU A 73 -1.11 16.87 7.33
CA GLU A 73 0.02 17.42 6.57
C GLU A 73 0.38 16.53 5.37
N GLN A 74 0.15 15.22 5.48
CA GLN A 74 0.43 14.22 4.44
C GLN A 74 -0.71 14.10 3.41
N GLY A 75 -1.76 14.92 3.50
CA GLY A 75 -2.84 14.93 2.50
C GLY A 75 -2.31 15.11 1.06
N LEU A 76 -1.26 15.93 0.89
CA LEU A 76 -0.59 16.13 -0.40
C LEU A 76 0.33 14.95 -0.76
N GLU A 77 1.12 14.44 0.20
CA GLU A 77 1.99 13.26 0.01
C GLU A 77 1.18 12.05 -0.46
N LYS A 78 0.13 11.70 0.29
CA LYS A 78 -0.79 10.61 -0.03
C LYS A 78 -1.47 10.81 -1.38
N TYR A 79 -1.86 12.05 -1.70
CA TYR A 79 -2.43 12.38 -3.01
C TYR A 79 -1.44 12.07 -4.14
N PHE A 80 -0.20 12.55 -4.04
CA PHE A 80 0.82 12.34 -5.07
C PHE A 80 1.24 10.86 -5.17
N VAL A 81 1.41 10.16 -4.04
CA VAL A 81 1.69 8.71 -4.03
C VAL A 81 0.56 7.95 -4.73
N SER A 82 -0.70 8.22 -4.36
CA SER A 82 -1.85 7.57 -4.98
C SER A 82 -1.94 7.84 -6.48
N LYS A 83 -1.71 9.09 -6.89
CA LYS A 83 -1.76 9.52 -8.28
C LYS A 83 -0.63 8.93 -9.10
N PHE A 84 0.59 8.89 -8.56
CA PHE A 84 1.74 8.24 -9.18
C PHE A 84 1.47 6.76 -9.37
N MET A 85 1.03 6.04 -8.33
CA MET A 85 0.77 4.60 -8.40
C MET A 85 -0.31 4.25 -9.43
N ARG A 86 -1.41 5.02 -9.48
CA ARG A 86 -2.55 4.78 -10.38
C ARG A 86 -2.33 5.25 -11.82
N TYR A 87 -1.35 6.11 -12.07
CA TYR A 87 -1.09 6.60 -13.41
C TYR A 87 -0.64 5.47 -14.34
N GLN A 88 -1.26 5.38 -15.51
CA GLN A 88 -0.95 4.44 -16.59
C GLN A 88 -1.01 5.21 -17.92
N MET A 89 -0.08 4.92 -18.84
CA MET A 89 -0.16 5.52 -20.17
C MET A 89 -1.34 4.94 -20.96
N ILE A 90 -1.91 5.75 -21.85
CA ILE A 90 -3.09 5.42 -22.68
C ILE A 90 -2.68 5.52 -24.16
N GLU A 91 -3.10 4.52 -24.95
CA GLU A 91 -2.87 4.49 -26.40
C GLU A 91 -3.56 5.68 -27.09
N GLY A 92 -2.98 6.15 -28.20
CA GLY A 92 -3.51 7.29 -28.95
C GLY A 92 -3.24 8.67 -28.34
N ARG A 93 -2.57 8.75 -27.18
CA ARG A 93 -2.07 10.02 -26.61
C ARG A 93 -0.59 10.20 -26.89
N SER A 94 -0.16 11.47 -27.03
CA SER A 94 1.24 11.84 -27.20
C SER A 94 2.12 11.28 -26.08
N ALA A 95 3.16 10.52 -26.46
CA ALA A 95 4.15 9.99 -25.54
C ALA A 95 4.80 11.09 -24.69
N ALA A 96 5.20 12.19 -25.32
CA ALA A 96 5.85 13.32 -24.65
C ALA A 96 4.96 13.92 -23.55
N LYS A 97 3.67 14.15 -23.81
CA LYS A 97 2.73 14.66 -22.79
C LYS A 97 2.58 13.70 -21.62
N GLN A 98 2.57 12.40 -21.90
CA GLN A 98 2.41 11.37 -20.88
C GLN A 98 3.68 11.19 -20.03
N THR A 99 4.86 11.24 -20.66
CA THR A 99 6.15 11.24 -19.96
C THR A 99 6.31 12.47 -19.08
N HIS A 100 5.98 13.66 -19.58
CA HIS A 100 5.97 14.88 -18.77
C HIS A 100 5.07 14.73 -17.55
N LYS A 101 3.91 14.07 -17.68
CA LYS A 101 3.01 13.85 -16.54
C LYS A 101 3.66 12.98 -15.45
N ILE A 102 4.39 11.93 -15.84
CA ILE A 102 5.11 11.08 -14.88
C ILE A 102 6.22 11.87 -14.19
N ILE A 103 7.02 12.63 -14.95
CA ILE A 103 8.08 13.47 -14.41
C ILE A 103 7.50 14.50 -13.42
N SER A 104 6.39 15.16 -13.75
CA SER A 104 5.75 16.10 -12.82
C SER A 104 5.24 15.43 -11.54
N LEU A 105 4.80 14.17 -11.59
CA LEU A 105 4.39 13.43 -10.40
C LEU A 105 5.59 13.03 -9.54
N GLU A 106 6.70 12.66 -10.17
CA GLU A 106 7.95 12.36 -9.47
C GLU A 106 8.54 13.61 -8.79
N HIS A 107 8.59 14.75 -9.49
CA HIS A 107 9.01 16.01 -8.87
C HIS A 107 8.13 16.39 -7.67
N ALA A 108 6.80 16.26 -7.80
CA ALA A 108 5.89 16.54 -6.69
C ALA A 108 6.10 15.60 -5.49
N LEU A 109 6.46 14.32 -5.73
CA LEU A 109 6.85 13.41 -4.66
C LEU A 109 8.17 13.83 -4.01
N THR A 110 9.15 14.23 -4.80
CA THR A 110 10.44 14.72 -4.31
C THR A 110 10.28 16.00 -3.47
N ASP A 111 9.46 16.95 -3.91
CA ASP A 111 9.12 18.17 -3.15
C ASP A 111 8.43 17.84 -1.82
N ALA A 112 7.60 16.79 -1.82
CA ALA A 112 6.96 16.25 -0.63
C ALA A 112 7.88 15.34 0.20
N LYS A 113 9.20 15.36 -0.05
CA LYS A 113 10.23 14.55 0.64
C LYS A 113 10.04 13.03 0.51
N MET A 114 9.26 12.58 -0.45
CA MET A 114 8.96 11.17 -0.77
C MET A 114 9.80 10.65 -1.94
N LYS A 115 11.10 10.95 -1.92
CA LYS A 115 12.02 10.57 -3.01
C LYS A 115 12.11 9.05 -3.15
N LEU A 116 11.85 8.56 -4.37
CA LEU A 116 11.92 7.14 -4.68
C LEU A 116 13.36 6.73 -5.07
N PRO A 117 13.81 5.50 -4.76
CA PRO A 117 15.05 4.97 -5.30
C PRO A 117 15.02 4.95 -6.83
N GLU A 118 16.12 5.34 -7.48
CA GLU A 118 16.21 5.46 -8.95
C GLU A 118 15.76 4.18 -9.67
N LYS A 119 16.21 3.02 -9.18
CA LYS A 119 15.83 1.71 -9.74
C LYS A 119 14.32 1.45 -9.65
N PHE A 120 13.68 1.86 -8.55
CA PHE A 120 12.23 1.72 -8.35
C PHE A 120 11.46 2.66 -9.28
N LEU A 121 11.93 3.90 -9.42
CA LEU A 121 11.35 4.88 -10.33
C LEU A 121 11.41 4.38 -11.79
N PHE A 122 12.57 3.88 -12.23
CA PHE A 122 12.74 3.32 -13.56
C PHE A 122 11.78 2.14 -13.80
N MET A 123 11.72 1.16 -12.88
CA MET A 123 10.79 0.03 -13.00
C MET A 123 9.33 0.47 -13.01
N SER A 124 8.98 1.47 -12.19
CA SER A 124 7.62 2.03 -12.16
C SER A 124 7.26 2.73 -13.47
N ILE A 125 8.20 3.44 -14.10
CA ILE A 125 7.99 4.05 -15.42
C ILE A 125 7.79 2.96 -16.47
N VAL A 126 8.60 1.91 -16.43
CA VAL A 126 8.49 0.77 -17.36
C VAL A 126 7.14 0.07 -17.24
N ASP A 127 6.67 -0.17 -16.02
CA ASP A 127 5.36 -0.78 -15.74
C ASP A 127 4.19 0.09 -16.22
N LYS A 128 4.38 1.41 -16.26
CA LYS A 128 3.38 2.38 -16.74
C LYS A 128 3.31 2.50 -18.26
N PHE A 129 4.27 1.93 -18.99
CA PHE A 129 4.21 1.89 -20.45
C PHE A 129 3.17 0.89 -20.93
N LEU A 130 2.48 1.25 -22.01
CA LEU A 130 1.52 0.39 -22.66
C LEU A 130 2.20 -0.86 -23.22
N LYS A 131 1.46 -1.97 -23.25
CA LYS A 131 1.94 -3.22 -23.88
C LYS A 131 2.39 -3.01 -25.33
N SER A 132 1.80 -2.06 -26.06
CA SER A 132 2.19 -1.70 -27.43
C SER A 132 3.61 -1.13 -27.55
N TRP A 133 4.15 -0.50 -26.50
CA TRP A 133 5.55 -0.03 -26.48
C TRP A 133 6.56 -1.18 -26.45
N LYS A 134 6.17 -2.36 -25.94
CA LYS A 134 7.02 -3.56 -26.03
C LYS A 134 7.27 -3.98 -27.48
N ASN A 135 6.36 -3.65 -28.39
CA ASN A 135 6.46 -3.95 -29.83
C ASN A 135 7.10 -2.80 -30.64
N PHE A 136 7.33 -1.63 -30.03
CA PHE A 136 7.96 -0.48 -30.71
C PHE A 136 9.39 -0.80 -31.15
N GLY A 137 10.14 -1.53 -30.32
CA GLY A 137 11.48 -2.03 -30.68
C GLY A 137 11.48 -3.08 -31.81
N MET A 138 10.33 -3.70 -32.11
CA MET A 138 10.20 -4.63 -33.24
C MET A 138 9.83 -3.92 -34.55
N THR A 139 9.14 -2.78 -34.47
CA THR A 139 8.73 -1.99 -35.66
C THR A 139 9.85 -1.09 -36.20
N LEU A 140 10.83 -0.71 -35.39
CA LEU A 140 12.01 0.04 -35.84
C LEU A 140 13.06 -0.81 -36.58
N LYS A 141 12.88 -2.13 -36.63
CA LYS A 141 13.79 -3.06 -37.33
C LYS A 141 13.41 -3.32 -38.79
N HIS A 142 12.42 -2.60 -39.32
CA HIS A 142 11.99 -2.66 -40.72
C HIS A 142 12.19 -1.33 -41.42
#